data_AF-A0A0G4GVU2-F1
#
_entry.id   AF-A0A0G4GVU2-F1
#
_cell.length_a   1.000
_cell.length_b   1.000
_cell.length_c   1.000
_cell.angle_alpha   90.00
_cell.angle_beta   90.00
_cell.angle_gamma   90.00
#
_symmetry.space_group_name_H-M   'P 1'
#
loop_
_entity.id
_entity.type
_entity.pdbx_description
1 polymer ?
#
loop_
_entity_poly.entity_id
_entity_poly.type
_entity_poly.pdbx_seq_one_letter_code
_entity_poly.pdbx_strand_id
1 'polypeptide(L)'
;MDSTHESPAASPSSGSLRRPSHSHRGDKVIFCCPEFDELARELCAMDKQFLQGKITWGSFEDGFPNINIHDWANHLRGKHVVFLASFMLEHSETAIFDQLSVMYSIPKYLTKSLTILLPYFPTGTMERIEQEGQIATAKTLAQILSATPECHGTGSR
;
A
#
# COMPACT_ATOMS: atom_id res chain seq x y z
N MET A 1 72.35 -17.68 -8.19
CA MET A 1 71.92 -17.93 -9.58
C MET A 1 70.47 -18.38 -9.47
N ASP A 2 69.57 -17.41 -9.34
CA ASP A 2 68.81 -16.82 -10.45
C ASP A 2 67.46 -17.54 -10.55
N SER A 3 66.41 -16.95 -9.97
CA SER A 3 65.14 -16.54 -10.65
C SER A 3 64.26 -17.73 -11.08
N THR A 4 62.94 -17.81 -10.87
CA THR A 4 61.92 -16.78 -11.08
C THR A 4 60.57 -17.30 -10.54
N HIS A 5 59.87 -16.46 -9.79
CA HIS A 5 58.43 -16.14 -9.85
C HIS A 5 57.44 -17.11 -10.56
N GLU A 6 56.43 -17.62 -9.84
CA GLU A 6 55.04 -17.64 -10.33
C GLU A 6 54.02 -17.87 -9.19
N SER A 7 53.18 -16.87 -8.93
CA SER A 7 51.97 -16.97 -8.10
C SER A 7 50.76 -17.31 -8.98
N PRO A 8 49.82 -18.16 -8.55
CA PRO A 8 48.49 -18.20 -9.16
C PRO A 8 47.45 -17.50 -8.27
N ALA A 9 46.94 -16.41 -8.84
CA ALA A 9 45.60 -15.84 -8.79
C ALA A 9 44.61 -16.28 -7.69
N ALA A 10 44.17 -15.28 -6.92
CA ALA A 10 42.98 -15.31 -6.09
C ALA A 10 41.70 -15.50 -6.94
N SER A 11 40.83 -16.40 -6.50
CA SER A 11 39.50 -16.66 -7.04
C SER A 11 38.60 -15.43 -6.91
N PRO A 12 37.85 -15.01 -7.96
CA PRO A 12 36.91 -13.92 -7.82
C PRO A 12 35.68 -14.36 -7.03
N SER A 13 35.39 -13.60 -5.97
CA SER A 13 34.17 -13.63 -5.18
C SER A 13 32.93 -13.62 -6.07
N SER A 14 32.02 -14.57 -5.85
CA SER A 14 30.68 -14.60 -6.44
C SER A 14 29.86 -13.40 -5.95
N GLY A 15 30.03 -12.25 -6.61
CA GLY A 15 29.10 -11.14 -6.53
C GLY A 15 27.76 -11.63 -7.07
N SER A 16 26.79 -11.80 -6.18
CA SER A 16 25.39 -12.01 -6.54
C SER A 16 24.98 -10.85 -7.45
N LEU A 17 24.91 -11.11 -8.77
CA LEU A 17 24.34 -10.19 -9.72
C LEU A 17 22.90 -9.94 -9.26
N ARG A 18 22.64 -8.75 -8.68
CA ARG A 18 21.29 -8.23 -8.56
C ARG A 18 20.74 -8.19 -9.98
N ARG A 19 19.88 -9.15 -10.31
CA ARG A 19 19.16 -9.17 -11.57
C ARG A 19 18.53 -7.78 -11.76
N PRO A 20 18.77 -7.10 -12.88
CA PRO A 20 18.02 -5.89 -13.18
C PRO A 20 16.54 -6.27 -13.20
N SER A 21 15.76 -5.69 -12.29
CA SER A 21 14.31 -5.88 -12.28
C SER A 21 13.77 -5.32 -13.59
N HIS A 22 13.27 -6.18 -14.46
CA HIS A 22 12.47 -5.74 -15.59
C HIS A 22 11.32 -4.90 -15.03
N SER A 23 11.37 -3.58 -15.23
CA SER A 23 10.28 -2.69 -14.84
C SER A 23 9.14 -2.92 -15.82
N HIS A 24 8.23 -3.82 -15.49
CA HIS A 24 7.01 -3.95 -16.27
C HIS A 24 6.08 -2.79 -15.91
N ARG A 25 5.56 -2.13 -16.93
CA ARG A 25 4.55 -1.08 -16.79
C ARG A 25 3.36 -1.64 -15.98
N GLY A 26 2.92 -0.92 -14.95
CA GLY A 26 1.76 -1.34 -14.14
C GLY A 26 2.03 -2.51 -13.19
N ASP A 27 3.25 -2.68 -12.69
CA ASP A 27 3.54 -3.60 -11.57
C ASP A 27 3.06 -3.09 -10.21
N LYS A 28 2.81 -1.77 -10.12
CA LYS A 28 2.26 -1.11 -8.94
C LYS A 28 0.90 -0.51 -9.29
N VAL A 29 -0.06 -0.65 -8.39
CA VAL A 29 -1.40 -0.05 -8.54
C VAL A 29 -1.62 0.94 -7.40
N ILE A 30 -2.07 2.15 -7.72
CA ILE A 30 -2.46 3.17 -6.74
C ILE A 30 -3.98 3.25 -6.72
N PHE A 31 -4.55 3.09 -5.54
CA PHE A 31 -5.92 3.48 -5.22
C PHE A 31 -5.91 4.66 -4.25
N CYS A 32 -6.95 5.49 -4.26
CA CYS A 32 -7.03 6.65 -3.39
C CYS A 32 -8.48 6.95 -2.98
N CYS A 33 -8.62 7.63 -1.84
CA CYS A 33 -9.82 8.40 -1.54
C CYS A 33 -9.95 9.60 -2.50
N PRO A 34 -11.15 10.19 -2.66
CA PRO A 34 -11.39 11.29 -3.63
C PRO A 34 -10.42 12.47 -3.46
N GLU A 35 -10.07 12.81 -2.22
CA GLU A 35 -9.22 13.95 -1.86
C GLU A 35 -7.80 13.82 -2.41
N PHE A 36 -7.36 12.61 -2.74
CA PHE A 36 -6.03 12.34 -3.29
C PHE A 36 -6.04 11.90 -4.75
N ASP A 37 -7.15 12.07 -5.48
CA ASP A 37 -7.22 11.70 -6.91
C ASP A 37 -6.20 12.48 -7.76
N GLU A 38 -6.03 13.77 -7.50
CA GLU A 38 -5.04 14.59 -8.20
C GLU A 38 -3.60 14.14 -7.91
N LEU A 39 -3.29 13.90 -6.64
CA LEU A 39 -1.98 13.38 -6.24
C LEU A 39 -1.68 12.02 -6.87
N ALA A 40 -2.66 11.10 -6.89
CA ALA A 40 -2.51 9.80 -7.54
C ALA A 40 -2.22 9.93 -9.04
N ARG A 41 -2.90 10.88 -9.71
CA ARG A 41 -2.71 11.16 -11.13
C ARG A 41 -1.32 11.70 -11.43
N GLU A 42 -0.82 12.62 -10.60
CA GLU A 42 0.54 13.15 -10.72
C GLU A 42 1.59 12.05 -10.53
N LEU A 43 1.44 11.19 -9.52
CA LEU A 43 2.35 10.06 -9.29
C LEU A 43 2.41 9.10 -10.50
N CYS A 44 1.26 8.79 -11.10
CA CYS A 44 1.21 7.95 -12.31
C CYS A 44 1.78 8.66 -13.55
N ALA A 45 1.69 10.00 -13.61
CA ALA A 45 2.32 10.77 -14.67
C ALA A 45 3.86 10.71 -14.56
N MET A 46 4.38 10.83 -13.33
CA MET A 46 5.81 10.83 -12.98
C MET A 46 6.48 9.46 -13.14
N ASP A 47 5.83 8.37 -12.73
CA ASP A 47 6.39 7.02 -12.78
C ASP A 47 5.44 6.03 -13.47
N LYS A 48 5.87 5.52 -14.63
CA LYS A 48 5.09 4.58 -15.48
C LYS A 48 4.94 3.18 -14.86
N GLN A 49 5.61 2.87 -13.75
CA GLN A 49 5.37 1.65 -13.00
C GLN A 49 4.00 1.65 -12.32
N PHE A 50 3.45 2.83 -12.03
CA PHE A 50 2.15 2.98 -11.40
C PHE A 50 1.03 3.00 -12.42
N LEU A 51 -0.05 2.32 -12.04
CA LEU A 51 -1.34 2.37 -12.70
C LEU A 51 -2.38 2.83 -11.68
N GLN A 52 -3.14 3.87 -12.02
CA GLN A 52 -4.21 4.34 -11.16
C GLN A 52 -5.42 3.40 -11.28
N GLY A 53 -5.83 2.85 -10.15
CA GLY A 53 -7.06 2.12 -10.01
C GLY A 53 -8.26 3.04 -9.80
N LYS A 54 -9.46 2.50 -10.01
CA LYS A 54 -10.71 3.26 -9.91
C LYS A 54 -11.61 2.66 -8.84
N ILE A 55 -12.08 3.53 -7.93
CA ILE A 55 -13.06 3.20 -6.90
C ILE A 55 -14.29 4.08 -7.13
N THR A 56 -15.47 3.49 -7.06
CA THR A 56 -16.72 4.25 -6.87
C THR A 56 -17.09 4.19 -5.40
N TRP A 57 -17.24 5.36 -4.81
CA TRP A 57 -17.72 5.57 -3.46
C TRP A 57 -19.19 5.94 -3.54
N GLY A 58 -20.05 5.10 -2.99
CA GLY A 58 -21.49 5.33 -2.96
C GLY A 58 -22.10 4.75 -1.69
N SER A 59 -23.42 4.84 -1.60
CA SER A 59 -24.20 4.33 -0.47
C SER A 59 -25.44 3.60 -0.98
N PHE A 60 -25.91 2.62 -0.21
CA PHE A 60 -27.23 2.02 -0.38
C PHE A 60 -28.32 2.97 0.12
N GLU A 61 -29.59 2.60 -0.10
CA GLU A 61 -30.75 3.40 0.32
C GLU A 61 -30.83 3.61 1.85
N ASP A 62 -30.26 2.68 2.63
CA ASP A 62 -30.18 2.77 4.09
C ASP A 62 -28.98 3.60 4.58
N GLY A 63 -28.18 4.15 3.67
CA GLY A 63 -26.98 4.93 3.96
C GLY A 63 -25.74 4.08 4.24
N PHE A 64 -25.81 2.75 4.21
CA PHE A 64 -24.64 1.89 4.37
C PHE A 64 -23.74 1.96 3.13
N PRO A 65 -22.40 1.81 3.25
CA PRO A 65 -21.51 2.01 2.11
C PRO A 65 -21.72 0.98 0.99
N ASN A 66 -21.79 1.48 -0.24
CA ASN A 66 -21.84 0.70 -1.48
C ASN A 66 -20.63 1.07 -2.35
N ILE A 67 -19.52 0.37 -2.12
CA ILE A 67 -18.21 0.70 -2.67
C ILE A 67 -17.80 -0.35 -3.70
N ASN A 68 -17.33 0.09 -4.87
CA ASN A 68 -16.90 -0.82 -5.92
C ASN A 68 -15.50 -0.50 -6.45
N ILE A 69 -14.67 -1.52 -6.60
CA ILE A 69 -13.35 -1.46 -7.24
C ILE A 69 -13.50 -2.02 -8.67
N HIS A 70 -13.35 -1.18 -9.69
CA HIS A 70 -13.74 -1.52 -11.08
C HIS A 70 -12.66 -2.23 -11.89
N ASP A 71 -12.97 -3.32 -12.60
CA ASP A 71 -12.04 -3.98 -13.55
C ASP A 71 -10.75 -4.57 -12.95
N TRP A 72 -10.66 -4.74 -11.62
CA TRP A 72 -9.39 -5.08 -10.95
C TRP A 72 -9.29 -6.51 -10.37
N ALA A 73 -10.37 -7.30 -10.34
CA ALA A 73 -10.37 -8.62 -9.69
C ALA A 73 -9.31 -9.60 -10.25
N ASN A 74 -9.04 -9.55 -11.56
CA ASN A 74 -8.02 -10.38 -12.21
C ASN A 74 -6.65 -9.67 -12.36
N HIS A 75 -6.60 -8.35 -12.21
CA HIS A 75 -5.42 -7.53 -12.52
C HIS A 75 -4.56 -7.22 -11.28
N LEU A 76 -5.10 -7.34 -10.07
CA LEU A 76 -4.37 -7.08 -8.82
C LEU A 76 -3.50 -8.24 -8.36
N ARG A 77 -3.72 -9.44 -8.91
CA ARG A 77 -2.99 -10.64 -8.50
C ARG A 77 -1.48 -10.44 -8.70
N GLY A 78 -0.72 -10.63 -7.62
CA GLY A 78 0.75 -10.49 -7.64
C GLY A 78 1.27 -9.05 -7.78
N LYS A 79 0.38 -8.04 -7.76
CA LYS A 79 0.77 -6.62 -7.86
C LYS A 79 1.04 -6.01 -6.49
N HIS A 80 1.91 -5.01 -6.48
CA HIS A 80 2.09 -4.15 -5.31
C HIS A 80 1.00 -3.08 -5.32
N VAL A 81 0.21 -2.99 -4.26
CA VAL A 81 -0.87 -2.00 -4.15
C VAL A 81 -0.49 -0.94 -3.14
N VAL A 82 -0.69 0.32 -3.52
CA VAL A 82 -0.62 1.48 -2.63
C VAL A 82 -2.02 2.05 -2.49
N PHE A 83 -2.45 2.30 -1.26
CA PHE A 83 -3.71 2.99 -0.97
C PHE A 83 -3.42 4.33 -0.31
N LEU A 84 -3.76 5.43 -0.97
CA LEU A 84 -3.67 6.79 -0.43
C LEU A 84 -4.95 7.07 0.38
N ALA A 85 -4.84 7.09 1.70
CA ALA A 85 -5.95 7.23 2.63
C ALA A 85 -5.94 8.59 3.32
N SER A 86 -7.13 9.14 3.60
CA SER A 86 -7.32 10.35 4.39
C SER A 86 -8.31 10.09 5.51
N PHE A 87 -7.90 10.20 6.76
CA PHE A 87 -8.79 10.04 7.92
C PHE A 87 -9.19 11.37 8.55
N MET A 88 -9.05 12.46 7.80
CA MET A 88 -9.62 13.75 8.17
C MET A 88 -11.15 13.62 8.21
N LEU A 89 -11.76 13.98 9.33
CA LEU A 89 -13.21 13.95 9.46
C LEU A 89 -13.85 15.21 8.85
N GLU A 90 -13.11 16.32 8.86
CA GLU A 90 -13.50 17.56 8.21
C GLU A 90 -13.03 17.53 6.75
N HIS A 91 -13.92 17.92 5.83
CA HIS A 91 -13.64 17.99 4.39
C HIS A 91 -13.34 16.65 3.69
N SER A 92 -13.76 15.52 4.26
CA SER A 92 -13.69 14.21 3.58
C SER A 92 -15.03 13.85 2.94
N GLU A 93 -14.97 13.40 1.68
CA GLU A 93 -16.09 12.84 0.93
C GLU A 93 -16.34 11.36 1.28
N THR A 94 -15.41 10.73 1.99
CA THR A 94 -15.50 9.31 2.38
C THR A 94 -15.32 9.12 3.88
N ALA A 95 -16.10 8.22 4.49
CA ALA A 95 -15.91 7.89 5.90
C ALA A 95 -14.65 7.03 6.09
N ILE A 96 -14.07 7.06 7.30
CA ILE A 96 -12.95 6.17 7.67
C ILE A 96 -13.34 4.71 7.44
N PHE A 97 -14.57 4.33 7.78
CA PHE A 97 -15.07 2.97 7.59
C PHE A 97 -15.13 2.54 6.11
N ASP A 98 -15.45 3.46 5.21
CA ASP A 98 -15.50 3.19 3.76
C ASP A 98 -14.10 2.84 3.25
N GLN A 99 -13.13 3.67 3.62
CA GLN A 99 -11.72 3.47 3.26
C GLN A 99 -11.17 2.18 3.86
N LEU A 100 -11.45 1.89 5.14
CA LEU A 100 -11.10 0.64 5.78
C LEU A 100 -11.70 -0.58 5.05
N SER A 101 -12.95 -0.48 4.58
CA SER A 101 -13.61 -1.55 3.84
C SER A 101 -12.89 -1.88 2.52
N VAL A 102 -12.37 -0.87 1.83
CA VAL A 102 -11.49 -1.04 0.65
C VAL A 102 -10.18 -1.69 1.07
N MET A 103 -9.52 -1.16 2.09
CA MET A 103 -8.22 -1.65 2.58
C MET A 103 -8.28 -3.13 2.98
N TYR A 104 -9.35 -3.55 3.66
CA TYR A 104 -9.59 -4.94 4.06
C TYR A 104 -9.97 -5.86 2.88
N SER A 105 -10.45 -5.29 1.78
CA SER A 105 -10.82 -6.05 0.58
C SER A 105 -9.64 -6.29 -0.35
N ILE A 106 -8.71 -5.33 -0.44
CA ILE A 106 -7.55 -5.41 -1.36
C ILE A 106 -6.74 -6.72 -1.23
N PRO A 107 -6.35 -7.18 -0.02
CA PRO A 107 -5.59 -8.42 0.15
C PRO A 107 -6.29 -9.66 -0.42
N LYS A 108 -7.63 -9.66 -0.44
CA LYS A 108 -8.45 -10.78 -0.96
C LYS A 108 -8.29 -10.98 -2.46
N TYR A 109 -7.83 -9.97 -3.20
CA TYR A 109 -7.52 -10.06 -4.63
C TYR A 109 -6.12 -10.63 -4.91
N LEU A 110 -5.51 -11.30 -3.93
CA LEU A 110 -4.22 -12.00 -4.07
C LEU A 110 -3.11 -11.04 -4.49
N THR A 111 -3.11 -9.84 -3.92
CA THR A 111 -2.07 -8.83 -4.09
C THR A 111 -0.77 -9.28 -3.43
N LYS A 112 0.36 -8.80 -3.96
CA LYS A 112 1.69 -9.13 -3.43
C LYS A 112 2.01 -8.34 -2.16
N SER A 113 1.60 -7.08 -2.11
CA SER A 113 1.67 -6.26 -0.90
C SER A 113 0.60 -5.18 -0.93
N LEU A 114 0.20 -4.71 0.24
CA LEU A 114 -0.58 -3.51 0.43
C LEU A 114 0.24 -2.52 1.26
N THR A 115 0.43 -1.32 0.74
CA THR A 115 1.06 -0.19 1.44
C THR A 115 0.03 0.90 1.62
N ILE A 116 -0.21 1.29 2.87
CA ILE A 116 -1.17 2.34 3.20
C ILE A 116 -0.37 3.62 3.43
N LEU A 117 -0.64 4.64 2.62
CA LEU A 117 -0.06 5.96 2.79
C LEU A 117 -1.13 6.86 3.38
N LEU A 118 -0.92 7.26 4.63
CA LEU A 118 -1.84 8.08 5.40
C LEU A 118 -1.08 9.33 5.83
N PRO A 119 -1.12 10.43 5.05
CA PRO A 119 -0.29 11.62 5.29
C PRO A 119 -0.54 12.28 6.64
N TYR A 120 -1.78 12.20 7.13
CA TYR A 120 -2.17 12.74 8.42
C TYR A 120 -2.92 11.67 9.22
N PHE A 121 -2.40 11.37 10.41
CA PHE A 121 -3.02 10.46 11.37
C PHE A 121 -3.73 11.30 12.44
N PRO A 122 -5.07 11.41 12.43
CA PRO A 122 -5.87 12.43 13.15
C PRO A 122 -5.86 12.33 14.67
N THR A 123 -4.97 11.52 15.24
CA THR A 123 -4.96 11.18 16.66
C THR A 123 -3.54 11.00 17.20
N GLY A 124 -2.51 11.39 16.43
CA GLY A 124 -1.10 11.33 16.84
C GLY A 124 -0.70 12.24 18.02
N THR A 125 -1.66 12.99 18.58
CA THR A 125 -1.51 13.83 19.78
C THR A 125 -2.42 13.41 20.94
N MET A 126 -3.31 12.42 20.73
CA MET A 126 -4.26 11.90 21.73
C MET A 126 -3.98 10.42 22.06
N GLU A 127 -2.76 9.94 21.83
CA GLU A 127 -2.34 8.60 22.25
C GLU A 127 -2.20 8.47 23.77
N ARG A 128 -1.99 9.60 24.46
CA ARG A 128 -1.84 9.67 25.91
C ARG A 128 -3.21 9.78 26.57
N ILE A 129 -3.56 8.76 27.34
CA ILE A 129 -4.69 8.81 28.27
C ILE A 129 -4.20 9.59 29.49
N GLU A 130 -4.67 10.83 29.63
CA GLU A 130 -4.28 11.69 30.76
C GLU A 130 -5.32 11.63 31.88
N GLN A 131 -6.56 11.24 31.56
CA GLN A 131 -7.68 11.16 32.49
C GLN A 131 -8.30 9.76 32.50
N GLU A 132 -8.67 9.28 33.68
CA GLU A 132 -9.42 8.05 33.83
C GLU A 132 -10.76 8.15 33.09
N GLY A 133 -11.08 7.15 32.27
CA GLY A 133 -12.26 7.15 31.40
C GLY A 133 -12.07 7.77 30.01
N GLN A 134 -10.94 8.39 29.71
CA GLN A 134 -10.64 8.88 28.36
C GLN A 134 -10.37 7.71 27.40
N ILE A 135 -10.98 7.76 26.22
CA ILE A 135 -10.83 6.71 25.19
C ILE A 135 -9.68 7.08 24.24
N ALA A 136 -8.66 6.23 24.17
CA ALA A 136 -7.55 6.37 23.23
C ALA A 136 -7.96 5.94 21.81
N THR A 137 -8.76 6.76 21.13
CA THR A 137 -9.26 6.51 19.77
C THR A 137 -8.13 6.30 18.76
N ALA A 138 -6.97 6.95 18.96
CA ALA A 138 -5.75 6.74 18.19
C ALA A 138 -5.30 5.28 18.16
N LYS A 139 -5.25 4.69 19.35
CA LYS A 139 -4.81 3.32 19.55
C LYS A 139 -5.81 2.35 18.92
N THR A 140 -7.11 2.62 19.08
CA THR A 140 -8.16 1.82 18.44
C THR A 140 -8.00 1.84 16.92
N LEU A 141 -7.81 3.02 16.31
CA LEU A 141 -7.62 3.12 14.86
C LEU A 141 -6.35 2.42 14.39
N ALA A 142 -5.24 2.57 15.12
CA ALA A 142 -3.99 1.87 14.81
C ALA A 142 -4.14 0.34 14.92
N GLN A 143 -4.93 -0.16 15.88
CA GLN A 143 -5.24 -1.58 16.02
C GLN A 143 -6.07 -2.09 14.84
N ILE A 144 -7.09 -1.33 14.41
CA ILE A 144 -7.87 -1.67 13.21
C ILE A 144 -6.95 -1.71 11.99
N LEU A 145 -6.12 -0.70 11.76
CA LEU A 145 -5.15 -0.72 10.65
C LEU A 145 -4.20 -1.93 10.71
N SER A 146 -3.71 -2.26 11.90
CA SER A 146 -2.82 -3.42 12.12
C SER A 146 -3.52 -4.76 11.91
N ALA A 147 -4.84 -4.80 12.05
CA ALA A 147 -5.67 -5.98 11.80
C ALA A 147 -6.07 -6.11 10.32
N THR A 148 -5.57 -5.24 9.43
CA THR A 148 -5.75 -5.41 7.97
C THR A 148 -5.21 -6.78 7.55
N PRO A 149 -5.95 -7.58 6.76
CA PRO A 149 -5.51 -8.91 6.36
C PRO A 149 -4.17 -8.90 5.62
N GLU A 150 -3.37 -9.95 5.85
CA GLU A 150 -2.10 -10.12 5.16
C GLU A 150 -2.28 -10.39 3.66
N CYS A 151 -1.32 -9.92 2.87
CA CYS A 151 -1.27 -10.18 1.43
C CYS A 151 -0.57 -11.52 1.16
N HIS A 152 -1.24 -12.45 0.48
CA HIS A 152 -0.70 -13.78 0.16
C HIS A 152 -0.42 -13.99 -1.34
N GLY A 153 -0.38 -12.91 -2.13
CA GLY A 153 -0.31 -12.95 -3.60
C GLY A 153 0.98 -13.49 -4.22
N THR A 154 2.00 -13.74 -3.42
CA THR A 154 3.23 -14.41 -3.85
C THR A 154 3.27 -15.80 -3.22
N GLY A 155 2.77 -16.79 -3.94
CA GLY A 155 3.17 -18.16 -3.69
C GLY A 155 4.67 -18.25 -3.97
N SER A 156 5.49 -18.35 -2.92
CA SER A 156 6.84 -18.89 -3.07
C SER A 156 6.69 -20.31 -3.62
N ARG A 157 7.09 -20.52 -4.86
CA ARG A 157 7.47 -21.83 -5.37
C ARG A 157 8.99 -21.90 -5.37
#